data_AF-A0A8T4MLA4-F1
#
_entry.id   AF-A0A8T4MLA4-F1
#
_cell.length_a   1.000
_cell.length_b   1.000
_cell.length_c   1.000
_cell.angle_alpha   90.00
_cell.angle_beta   90.00
_cell.angle_gamma   90.00
#
_symmetry.space_group_name_H-M   'P 1'
#
loop_
_entity.id
_entity.type
_entity.pdbx_description
1 polymer ?
#
loop_
_entity_poly.entity_id
_entity_poly.type
_entity_poly.pdbx_seq_one_letter_code
_entity_poly.pdbx_strand_id
1 'polypeptide(L)'
;MKKIIFIFLLVFLFIFSFIYAHGEEDFAQAEEIIKQKISCSSLSDKQLEILGDYYMEQMHPGKLHEIMDERMGGEGSESLKQVHITMGKAFYCGEHNMMSGGMMNMMMNRGMMYGTYNNYGNSYGFRIVGWVFSILVLAVLILLIAWLIKKLPRRKR
;
A
#
# COMPACT_ATOMS: atom_id res chain seq x y z
N MET A 1 33.60 -10.77 14.79
CA MET A 1 32.49 -10.09 15.49
C MET A 1 31.99 -8.88 14.70
N LYS A 2 32.81 -7.84 14.44
CA LYS A 2 32.40 -6.66 13.66
C LYS A 2 31.85 -6.99 12.25
N LYS A 3 32.49 -7.94 11.54
CA LYS A 3 32.06 -8.37 10.19
C LYS A 3 30.71 -9.08 10.15
N ILE A 4 30.37 -9.87 11.17
CA ILE A 4 29.09 -10.59 11.25
C ILE A 4 27.97 -9.60 11.56
N ILE A 5 28.20 -8.66 12.49
CA ILE A 5 27.26 -7.57 12.80
C ILE A 5 27.00 -6.72 11.56
N PHE A 6 28.05 -6.41 10.78
CA PHE A 6 27.93 -5.63 9.54
C PHE A 6 27.11 -6.34 8.47
N ILE A 7 27.29 -7.66 8.31
CA ILE A 7 26.50 -8.47 7.37
C ILE A 7 25.03 -8.53 7.79
N PHE A 8 24.74 -8.69 9.09
CA PHE A 8 23.36 -8.69 9.59
C PHE A 8 22.67 -7.33 9.40
N LEU A 9 23.40 -6.23 9.58
CA LEU A 9 22.88 -4.88 9.36
C LEU A 9 22.60 -4.62 7.87
N LEU A 10 23.48 -5.10 6.98
CA LEU A 10 23.26 -5.06 5.53
C LEU A 10 22.04 -5.89 5.11
N VAL A 11 21.88 -7.10 5.64
CA VAL A 11 20.72 -7.95 5.35
C VAL A 11 19.43 -7.32 5.87
N PHE A 12 19.46 -6.72 7.06
CA PHE A 12 18.31 -6.00 7.62
C PHE A 12 17.92 -4.79 6.78
N LEU A 13 18.88 -3.99 6.32
CA LEU A 13 18.62 -2.88 5.39
C LEU A 13 18.04 -3.36 4.06
N PHE A 14 18.57 -4.46 3.52
CA PHE A 14 18.10 -5.03 2.26
C PHE A 14 16.65 -5.52 2.35
N ILE A 15 16.25 -6.11 3.49
CA ILE A 15 14.87 -6.57 3.72
C ILE A 15 13.91 -5.38 3.83
N PHE A 16 14.34 -4.26 4.41
CA PHE A 16 13.52 -3.04 4.53
C PHE A 16 13.22 -2.38 3.18
N SER A 17 14.17 -2.43 2.23
CA SER A 17 13.98 -1.88 0.88
C SER A 17 12.83 -2.54 0.11
N PHE A 18 12.55 -3.83 0.35
CA PHE A 18 11.47 -4.54 -0.35
C PHE A 18 10.07 -4.22 0.17
N ILE A 19 9.94 -3.68 1.40
CA ILE A 19 8.62 -3.41 2.02
C ILE A 19 8.03 -2.08 1.52
N TYR A 20 8.86 -1.12 1.10
CA TYR A 20 8.42 0.22 0.70
C TYR A 20 8.30 0.43 -0.81
N ALA A 21 8.77 -0.50 -1.64
CA ALA A 21 9.00 -0.24 -3.06
C ALA A 21 7.76 -0.25 -3.96
N HIS A 22 6.64 -0.86 -3.55
CA HIS A 22 5.58 -1.19 -4.52
C HIS A 22 4.61 -0.03 -4.84
N GLY A 23 4.54 1.03 -4.02
CA GLY A 23 3.68 2.19 -4.29
C GLY A 23 4.41 3.47 -4.70
N GLU A 24 5.69 3.60 -4.34
CA GLU A 24 6.45 4.84 -4.57
C GLU A 24 6.86 5.02 -6.05
N GLU A 25 7.13 3.92 -6.75
CA GLU A 25 7.50 3.94 -8.18
C GLU A 25 6.32 4.34 -9.07
N ASP A 26 5.13 3.81 -8.80
CA ASP A 26 3.94 4.09 -9.60
C ASP A 26 3.49 5.56 -9.44
N PHE A 27 3.56 6.13 -8.23
CA PHE A 27 3.27 7.55 -8.04
C PHE A 27 4.32 8.48 -8.67
N ALA A 28 5.61 8.10 -8.66
CA ALA A 28 6.63 8.86 -9.38
C ALA A 28 6.35 8.89 -10.89
N GLN A 29 5.88 7.77 -11.46
CA GLN A 29 5.48 7.69 -12.86
C GLN A 29 4.25 8.57 -13.15
N ALA A 30 3.24 8.57 -12.28
CA ALA A 30 2.07 9.45 -12.41
C ALA A 30 2.47 10.93 -12.44
N GLU A 31 3.35 11.34 -11.52
CA GLU A 31 3.87 12.71 -11.45
C GLU A 31 4.64 13.10 -12.72
N GLU A 32 5.46 12.20 -13.25
CA GLU A 32 6.20 12.44 -14.50
C GLU A 32 5.25 12.68 -15.67
N ILE A 33 4.20 11.85 -15.81
CA ILE A 33 3.19 11.99 -16.86
C ILE A 33 2.51 13.37 -16.76
N ILE A 34 2.09 13.77 -15.56
CA ILE A 34 1.42 15.05 -15.30
C ILE A 34 2.36 16.22 -15.61
N LYS A 35 3.62 16.12 -15.18
CA LYS A 35 4.63 17.17 -15.38
C LYS A 35 5.01 17.35 -16.84
N GLN A 36 5.13 16.24 -17.57
CA GLN A 36 5.43 16.24 -19.01
C GLN A 36 4.19 16.55 -19.87
N LYS A 37 2.99 16.58 -19.28
CA LYS A 37 1.72 16.84 -19.97
C LYS A 37 1.55 15.92 -21.18
N ILE A 38 1.87 14.64 -20.99
CA ILE A 38 1.73 13.63 -22.04
C ILE A 38 0.27 13.60 -22.51
N SER A 39 0.05 13.53 -23.81
CA SER A 39 -1.31 13.50 -24.36
C SER A 39 -2.06 12.26 -23.88
N CYS A 40 -3.34 12.41 -23.50
CA CYS A 40 -4.18 11.28 -23.12
C CYS A 40 -4.20 10.17 -24.18
N SER A 41 -4.23 10.55 -25.46
CA SER A 41 -4.22 9.60 -26.59
C SER A 41 -2.95 8.77 -26.71
N SER A 42 -1.87 9.17 -26.02
CA SER A 42 -0.60 8.46 -26.00
C SER A 42 -0.38 7.65 -24.72
N LEU A 43 -1.33 7.70 -23.78
CA LEU A 43 -1.26 6.93 -22.54
C LEU A 43 -1.79 5.52 -22.76
N SER A 44 -1.05 4.54 -22.28
CA SER A 44 -1.51 3.16 -22.17
C SER A 44 -2.50 3.00 -21.02
N ASP A 45 -3.29 1.92 -21.05
CA ASP A 45 -4.21 1.58 -19.96
C ASP A 45 -3.49 1.44 -18.61
N LYS A 46 -2.26 0.90 -18.60
CA LYS A 46 -1.45 0.81 -17.37
C LYS A 46 -1.09 2.19 -16.81
N GLN A 47 -0.75 3.14 -17.67
CA GLN A 47 -0.44 4.51 -17.24
C GLN A 47 -1.70 5.25 -16.76
N LEU A 48 -2.85 4.96 -17.37
CA LEU A 48 -4.14 5.50 -16.95
C LEU A 48 -4.61 4.91 -15.61
N GLU A 49 -4.35 3.61 -15.38
CA GLU A 49 -4.54 2.93 -14.09
C GLU A 49 -3.71 3.63 -13.00
N ILE A 50 -2.40 3.79 -13.23
CA ILE A 50 -1.48 4.50 -12.32
C ILE A 50 -1.92 5.94 -12.04
N LEU A 51 -2.38 6.68 -13.05
CA LEU A 51 -2.94 8.02 -12.86
C LEU A 51 -4.22 8.00 -12.02
N GLY A 52 -5.10 7.03 -12.27
CA GLY A 52 -6.33 6.86 -11.51
C GLY A 52 -6.09 6.57 -10.05
N ASP A 53 -5.16 5.66 -9.77
CA ASP A 53 -4.68 5.30 -8.44
C ASP A 53 -4.07 6.51 -7.73
N TYR A 54 -3.20 7.25 -8.42
CA TYR A 54 -2.63 8.51 -7.92
C TYR A 54 -3.71 9.54 -7.54
N TYR A 55 -4.68 9.81 -8.42
CA TYR A 55 -5.76 10.74 -8.10
C TYR A 55 -6.66 10.23 -6.97
N MET A 56 -6.89 8.92 -6.89
CA MET A 56 -7.67 8.31 -5.80
C MET A 56 -6.96 8.47 -4.46
N GLU A 57 -5.65 8.22 -4.40
CA GLU A 57 -4.80 8.44 -3.22
C GLU A 57 -4.81 9.92 -2.81
N GLN A 58 -4.75 10.87 -3.76
CA GLN A 58 -4.84 12.31 -3.44
C GLN A 58 -6.19 12.71 -2.84
N MET A 59 -7.29 12.07 -3.26
CA MET A 59 -8.63 12.36 -2.75
C MET A 59 -8.94 11.62 -1.45
N HIS A 60 -8.46 10.39 -1.29
CA HIS A 60 -8.77 9.48 -0.19
C HIS A 60 -7.53 8.81 0.38
N PRO A 61 -6.58 9.57 0.97
CA PRO A 61 -5.26 9.06 1.30
C PRO A 61 -5.22 7.92 2.33
N GLY A 62 -4.24 7.05 2.17
CA GLY A 62 -3.90 5.96 3.07
C GLY A 62 -5.02 4.93 3.21
N LYS A 63 -5.43 4.65 4.44
CA LYS A 63 -6.39 3.57 4.72
C LYS A 63 -7.75 3.72 4.06
N LEU A 64 -8.13 4.94 3.68
CA LEU A 64 -9.40 5.16 3.00
C LEU A 64 -9.36 4.61 1.57
N HIS A 65 -8.27 4.83 0.85
CA HIS A 65 -8.00 4.23 -0.45
C HIS A 65 -7.98 2.70 -0.37
N GLU A 66 -7.22 2.13 0.57
CA GLU A 66 -7.14 0.67 0.76
C GLU A 66 -8.53 0.03 0.97
N ILE A 67 -9.39 0.66 1.79
CA ILE A 67 -10.75 0.18 2.04
C ILE A 67 -11.64 0.31 0.79
N MET A 68 -11.43 1.36 0.00
CA MET A 68 -12.17 1.55 -1.25
C MET A 68 -11.77 0.50 -2.28
N ASP A 69 -10.49 0.21 -2.41
CA ASP A 69 -9.94 -0.80 -3.30
C ASP A 69 -10.45 -2.19 -2.96
N GLU A 70 -10.42 -2.56 -1.68
CA GLU A 70 -10.98 -3.83 -1.19
C GLU A 70 -12.46 -4.00 -1.56
N ARG A 71 -13.24 -2.92 -1.48
CA ARG A 71 -14.67 -2.92 -1.83
C ARG A 71 -14.94 -2.96 -3.33
N MET A 72 -13.96 -2.58 -4.13
CA MET A 72 -14.02 -2.48 -5.59
C MET A 72 -13.45 -3.72 -6.28
N GLY A 73 -13.06 -4.74 -5.49
CA GLY A 73 -12.58 -6.04 -5.97
C GLY A 73 -11.25 -6.47 -5.36
N GLY A 74 -10.57 -5.56 -4.63
CA GLY A 74 -9.24 -5.77 -4.08
C GLY A 74 -8.12 -5.39 -5.05
N GLU A 75 -6.94 -5.14 -4.49
CA GLU A 75 -5.71 -4.88 -5.26
C GLU A 75 -5.47 -5.98 -6.31
N GLY A 76 -5.15 -5.55 -7.54
CA GLY A 76 -4.90 -6.45 -8.66
C GLY A 76 -6.15 -7.08 -9.29
N SER A 77 -7.36 -6.71 -8.85
CA SER A 77 -8.60 -7.15 -9.50
C SER A 77 -8.87 -6.37 -10.80
N GLU A 78 -9.42 -7.07 -11.80
CA GLU A 78 -9.75 -6.44 -13.09
C GLU A 78 -10.82 -5.35 -12.94
N SER A 79 -11.71 -5.49 -11.95
CA SER A 79 -12.73 -4.48 -11.64
C SER A 79 -12.12 -3.20 -11.07
N LEU A 80 -11.15 -3.31 -10.16
CA LEU A 80 -10.44 -2.17 -9.60
C LEU A 80 -9.60 -1.47 -10.67
N LYS A 81 -8.89 -2.24 -11.49
CA LYS A 81 -8.14 -1.71 -12.63
C LYS A 81 -9.00 -0.85 -13.56
N GLN A 82 -10.19 -1.32 -13.94
CA GLN A 82 -11.10 -0.56 -14.80
C GLN A 82 -11.59 0.74 -14.15
N VAL A 83 -11.77 0.73 -12.82
CA VAL A 83 -12.13 1.92 -12.04
C VAL A 83 -11.01 2.95 -12.11
N HIS A 84 -9.79 2.54 -11.78
CA HIS A 84 -8.63 3.44 -11.80
C HIS A 84 -8.41 3.98 -13.22
N ILE A 85 -8.47 3.17 -14.27
CA ILE A 85 -8.38 3.65 -15.67
C ILE A 85 -9.46 4.70 -15.97
N THR A 86 -10.71 4.44 -15.58
CA THR A 86 -11.82 5.37 -15.81
C THR A 86 -11.61 6.68 -15.06
N MET A 87 -11.10 6.62 -13.84
CA MET A 87 -10.74 7.80 -13.05
C MET A 87 -9.58 8.56 -13.66
N GLY A 88 -8.52 7.87 -14.09
CA GLY A 88 -7.40 8.48 -14.81
C GLY A 88 -7.89 9.25 -16.04
N LYS A 89 -8.76 8.66 -16.86
CA LYS A 89 -9.38 9.33 -18.01
C LYS A 89 -10.23 10.55 -17.61
N ALA A 90 -11.04 10.42 -16.56
CA ALA A 90 -11.91 11.50 -16.12
C ALA A 90 -11.11 12.71 -15.58
N PHE A 91 -10.11 12.46 -14.72
CA PHE A 91 -9.35 13.52 -14.07
C PHE A 91 -8.24 14.09 -14.95
N TYR A 92 -7.50 13.23 -15.66
CA TYR A 92 -6.38 13.67 -16.50
C TYR A 92 -6.82 14.11 -17.89
N CYS A 93 -7.71 13.33 -18.54
CA CYS A 93 -8.14 13.59 -19.91
C CYS A 93 -9.37 14.51 -20.01
N GLY A 94 -10.03 14.81 -18.88
CA GLY A 94 -11.25 15.61 -18.85
C GLY A 94 -12.48 14.88 -19.40
N GLU A 95 -12.41 13.55 -19.53
CA GLU A 95 -13.51 12.70 -20.03
C GLU A 95 -14.53 12.42 -18.91
N HIS A 96 -15.08 13.48 -18.31
CA HIS A 96 -16.05 13.38 -17.21
C HIS A 96 -17.34 12.64 -17.59
N ASN A 97 -17.64 12.52 -18.88
CA ASN A 97 -18.76 11.72 -19.38
C ASN A 97 -18.59 10.20 -19.14
N MET A 98 -17.36 9.74 -18.87
CA MET A 98 -17.08 8.32 -18.61
C MET A 98 -17.24 7.92 -17.14
N MET A 99 -17.24 8.87 -16.19
CA MET A 99 -17.76 8.65 -14.83
C MET A 99 -19.29 8.59 -14.87
N SER A 100 -19.82 7.69 -15.71
CA SER A 100 -21.23 7.43 -15.87
C SER A 100 -21.88 7.32 -14.49
N GLY A 101 -23.04 7.96 -14.33
CA GLY A 101 -23.77 8.01 -13.06
C GLY A 101 -24.01 6.65 -12.41
N GLY A 102 -23.80 5.53 -13.12
CA GLY A 102 -23.77 4.17 -12.60
C GLY A 102 -22.56 3.81 -11.72
N MET A 103 -21.38 4.37 -11.97
CA MET A 103 -20.18 4.15 -11.14
C MET A 103 -20.25 4.95 -9.82
N MET A 104 -20.76 6.18 -9.91
CA MET A 104 -21.14 6.98 -8.75
C MET A 104 -22.27 6.30 -7.95
N ASN A 105 -23.26 5.71 -8.65
CA ASN A 105 -24.29 4.89 -8.00
C ASN A 105 -23.71 3.63 -7.35
N MET A 106 -22.73 2.95 -7.95
CA MET A 106 -22.11 1.80 -7.30
C MET A 106 -21.30 2.18 -6.07
N MET A 107 -20.60 3.32 -6.06
CA MET A 107 -19.94 3.81 -4.85
C MET A 107 -20.94 4.25 -3.75
N MET A 108 -22.02 4.96 -4.12
CA MET A 108 -23.01 5.46 -3.15
C MET A 108 -24.01 4.39 -2.68
N ASN A 109 -24.48 3.55 -3.59
CA ASN A 109 -25.60 2.61 -3.37
C ASN A 109 -25.12 1.27 -2.82
N ARG A 110 -23.84 0.91 -3.02
CA ARG A 110 -23.22 -0.25 -2.36
C ARG A 110 -22.75 0.05 -0.93
N GLY A 111 -22.73 1.34 -0.54
CA GLY A 111 -22.43 1.79 0.82
C GLY A 111 -23.63 1.80 1.78
N MET A 112 -24.86 1.62 1.29
CA MET A 112 -26.09 1.73 2.10
C MET A 112 -26.84 0.40 2.32
N MET A 113 -26.44 -0.69 1.66
CA MET A 113 -27.15 -1.97 1.69
C MET A 113 -26.32 -3.11 2.32
N TYR A 114 -25.53 -2.79 3.34
CA TYR A 114 -24.93 -3.80 4.26
C TYR A 114 -24.95 -3.31 5.72
N GLY A 115 -25.93 -2.48 6.06
CA GLY A 115 -26.36 -2.34 7.44
C GLY A 115 -27.17 -3.57 7.80
N THR A 116 -26.52 -4.66 8.21
CA THR A 116 -27.01 -5.71 9.13
C THR A 116 -26.00 -6.87 9.14
N TYR A 117 -25.52 -7.18 10.35
CA TYR A 117 -24.68 -8.32 10.74
C TYR A 117 -23.15 -8.22 10.56
N ASN A 118 -22.52 -8.20 11.75
CA ASN A 118 -21.18 -8.68 12.09
C ASN A 118 -20.01 -7.68 12.07
N ASN A 119 -19.67 -7.30 13.30
CA ASN A 119 -18.30 -7.12 13.80
C ASN A 119 -17.74 -5.69 13.90
N TYR A 120 -18.59 -4.74 14.32
CA TYR A 120 -18.15 -3.48 14.92
C TYR A 120 -17.84 -3.63 16.42
N GLY A 121 -16.95 -4.56 16.76
CA GLY A 121 -16.70 -4.93 18.15
C GLY A 121 -15.26 -5.29 18.52
N ASN A 122 -14.26 -5.11 17.65
CA ASN A 122 -12.89 -5.52 18.03
C ASN A 122 -11.70 -4.81 17.33
N SER A 123 -11.87 -3.60 16.79
CA SER A 123 -10.80 -2.94 16.01
C SER A 123 -9.75 -2.18 16.85
N TYR A 124 -10.01 -1.95 18.15
CA TYR A 124 -9.04 -1.32 19.05
C TYR A 124 -8.20 -2.34 19.86
N GLY A 125 -8.77 -3.51 20.17
CA GLY A 125 -8.08 -4.57 20.91
C GLY A 125 -6.97 -5.23 20.09
N PHE A 126 -7.24 -5.59 18.83
CA PHE A 126 -6.26 -6.27 17.97
C PHE A 126 -5.10 -5.37 17.50
N ARG A 127 -5.29 -4.05 17.37
CA ARG A 127 -4.17 -3.12 17.07
C ARG A 127 -3.20 -3.01 18.24
N ILE A 128 -3.70 -2.90 19.47
CA ILE A 128 -2.84 -2.82 20.67
C ILE A 128 -2.14 -4.17 20.91
N VAL A 129 -2.87 -5.28 20.82
CA VAL A 129 -2.29 -6.62 20.98
C VAL A 129 -1.24 -6.89 19.89
N GLY A 130 -1.48 -6.47 18.65
CA GLY A 130 -0.52 -6.57 17.56
C GLY A 130 0.77 -5.78 17.82
N TRP A 131 0.65 -4.51 18.25
CA TRP A 131 1.81 -3.68 18.58
C TRP A 131 2.61 -4.21 19.77
N VAL A 132 1.92 -4.68 20.82
CA VAL A 132 2.57 -5.30 21.98
C VAL A 132 3.28 -6.59 21.58
N PHE A 133 2.67 -7.42 20.74
CA PHE A 133 3.29 -8.64 20.23
C PHE A 133 4.52 -8.33 19.37
N SER A 134 4.47 -7.33 18.49
CA SER A 134 5.62 -6.90 17.69
C SER A 134 6.79 -6.39 18.53
N ILE A 135 6.51 -5.59 19.57
CA ILE A 135 7.54 -5.12 20.51
C ILE A 135 8.16 -6.30 21.27
N LEU A 136 7.35 -7.27 21.68
CA LEU A 136 7.80 -8.45 22.41
C LEU A 136 8.70 -9.32 21.54
N VAL A 137 8.33 -9.58 20.29
CA VAL A 137 9.17 -10.31 19.33
C VAL A 137 10.51 -9.61 19.10
N LEU A 138 10.49 -8.28 18.96
CA LEU A 138 11.71 -7.48 18.78
C LEU A 138 12.61 -7.53 20.02
N ALA A 139 12.04 -7.46 21.22
CA ALA A 139 12.79 -7.59 22.48
C ALA A 139 13.42 -9.00 22.61
N VAL A 140 12.70 -10.06 22.25
CA VAL A 140 13.22 -11.44 22.25
C VAL A 140 14.36 -11.60 21.24
N LEU A 141 14.25 -11.00 20.05
CA LEU A 141 15.34 -11.01 19.05
C LEU A 141 16.60 -10.32 19.58
N ILE A 142 16.47 -9.15 20.22
CA ILE A 142 17.60 -8.44 20.82
C ILE A 142 18.26 -9.28 21.92
N LEU A 143 17.47 -9.91 22.79
CA LEU A 143 17.98 -10.78 23.84
C LEU A 143 18.68 -12.03 23.27
N LEU A 144 18.12 -12.63 22.21
CA LEU A 144 18.75 -13.73 21.48
C LEU A 144 20.10 -13.32 20.91
N ILE A 145 20.19 -12.13 20.30
CA ILE A 145 21.44 -11.59 19.75
C ILE A 145 22.47 -11.36 20.88
N ALA A 146 22.08 -10.71 21.98
CA ALA A 146 22.95 -10.45 23.11
C ALA A 146 23.44 -11.76 23.77
N TRP A 147 22.55 -12.74 23.90
CA TRP A 147 22.90 -14.07 24.40
C TRP A 147 23.84 -14.82 23.46
N LEU A 148 23.62 -14.76 22.14
CA LEU A 148 24.50 -15.38 21.16
C LEU A 148 25.90 -14.76 21.19
N ILE A 149 26.00 -13.43 21.32
CA ILE A 149 27.26 -12.70 21.47
C ILE A 149 27.99 -13.12 22.75
N LYS A 150 27.26 -13.31 23.86
CA LYS A 150 27.84 -13.77 25.14
C LYS A 150 28.26 -15.24 25.10
N LYS A 151 27.53 -16.08 24.35
CA LYS A 151 27.75 -17.52 24.24
C LYS A 151 28.84 -17.89 23.24
N LEU A 152 29.17 -17.03 22.29
CA LEU A 152 30.37 -17.21 21.48
C LEU A 152 31.59 -17.03 22.39
N PRO A 153 32.32 -18.10 22.76
CA PRO A 153 33.51 -17.95 23.56
C PRO A 153 34.44 -17.02 22.80
N ARG A 154 34.99 -16.02 23.50
CA ARG A 154 36.11 -15.23 22.97
C ARG A 154 37.15 -16.26 22.52
N ARG A 155 37.21 -16.53 21.21
CA ARG A 155 38.31 -17.28 20.61
C ARG A 155 39.52 -16.38 20.82
N LYS A 156 40.18 -16.58 21.97
CA LYS A 156 41.45 -15.96 22.32
C LYS A 156 42.34 -16.21 21.11
N ARG A 157 42.81 -15.09 20.56
CA ARG A 157 43.83 -15.08 19.52
C ARG A 157 45.07 -15.79 20.06
#